data_AF-A0A972T9X1-F1
#
_entry.id   AF-A0A972T9X1-F1
#
_cell.length_a   1.000
_cell.length_b   1.000
_cell.length_c   1.000
_cell.angle_alpha   90.00
_cell.angle_beta   90.00
_cell.angle_gamma   90.00
#
_symmetry.space_group_name_H-M   'P 1'
#
loop_
_entity.id
_entity.type
_entity.pdbx_description
1 polymer ?
#
loop_
_entity_poly.entity_id
_entity_poly.type
_entity_poly.pdbx_seq_one_letter_code
_entity_poly.pdbx_strand_id
1 'polypeptide(L)'
;MDPKMMQKMMVEGMRAGMRMTFDAVNSMQEQMEKVWRIILEQGEDARKEGEKVLTDWMENMRKSREEFRRNLEDGLRKMEELIGQE
;
A
#
# COMPACT_ATOMS: atom_id res chain seq x y z
N MET A 1 21.83 17.98 -15.90
CA MET A 1 20.94 18.73 -14.99
C MET A 1 21.72 19.20 -13.77
N ASP A 2 21.28 20.26 -13.06
CA ASP A 2 21.92 20.68 -11.79
C ASP A 2 21.81 19.55 -10.74
N PRO A 3 22.90 19.16 -10.06
CA PRO A 3 22.89 18.08 -9.07
C PRO A 3 21.89 18.28 -7.93
N LYS A 4 21.64 19.51 -7.49
CA LYS A 4 20.63 19.82 -6.46
C LYS A 4 19.22 19.64 -6.99
N MET A 5 18.98 19.93 -8.26
CA MET A 5 17.68 19.74 -8.91
C MET A 5 17.36 18.24 -9.06
N MET A 6 18.36 17.42 -9.40
CA MET A 6 18.24 15.95 -9.43
C MET A 6 17.94 15.37 -8.05
N GLN A 7 18.68 15.81 -7.02
CA GLN A 7 18.48 15.38 -5.65
C GLN A 7 17.07 15.72 -5.14
N LYS A 8 16.56 16.91 -5.47
CA LYS A 8 15.21 17.34 -5.10
C LYS A 8 14.14 16.47 -5.77
N MET A 9 14.26 16.20 -7.07
CA MET A 9 13.33 15.32 -7.78
C MET A 9 13.31 13.89 -7.23
N MET A 10 14.48 13.32 -6.90
CA MET A 10 14.58 12.01 -6.24
C MET A 10 13.81 11.98 -4.91
N VAL A 11 14.04 12.96 -4.05
CA VAL A 11 13.40 13.04 -2.73
C VAL A 11 11.88 13.22 -2.85
N GLU A 12 11.42 14.02 -3.81
CA GLU A 12 9.99 14.20 -4.09
C GLU A 12 9.35 12.91 -4.62
N GLY A 13 10.04 12.18 -5.51
CA GLY A 13 9.62 10.87 -6.00
C GLY A 13 9.50 9.82 -4.89
N MET A 14 10.52 9.71 -4.03
CA MET A 14 10.47 8.83 -2.86
C MET A 14 9.31 9.19 -1.92
N ARG A 15 9.11 10.48 -1.65
CA ARG A 15 8.03 10.96 -0.78
C ARG A 15 6.65 10.60 -1.34
N ALA A 16 6.45 10.75 -2.65
CA ALA A 16 5.19 10.40 -3.29
C ALA A 16 4.91 8.89 -3.20
N GLY A 17 5.91 8.05 -3.50
CA GLY A 17 5.80 6.59 -3.37
C GLY A 17 5.48 6.14 -1.94
N MET A 18 6.17 6.71 -0.94
CA MET A 18 5.92 6.42 0.47
C MET A 18 4.53 6.84 0.93
N ARG A 19 4.03 8.02 0.50
CA ARG A 19 2.67 8.47 0.84
C ARG A 19 1.60 7.53 0.29
N MET A 20 1.69 7.18 -0.98
CA MET A 20 0.71 6.29 -1.62
C MET A 20 0.70 4.90 -0.96
N THR A 21 1.89 4.42 -0.57
CA THR A 21 2.04 3.18 0.22
C THR A 21 1.34 3.28 1.56
N PHE A 22 1.58 4.37 2.29
CA PHE A 22 1.02 4.58 3.61
C PHE A 22 -0.50 4.64 3.56
N ASP A 23 -1.07 5.34 2.59
CA ASP A 23 -2.52 5.45 2.41
C ASP A 23 -3.15 4.07 2.10
N ALA A 24 -2.49 3.25 1.27
CA ALA A 24 -2.94 1.89 0.97
C ALA A 24 -2.91 0.98 2.22
N VAL A 25 -1.85 1.05 3.01
CA VAL A 25 -1.73 0.29 4.27
C VAL A 25 -2.76 0.76 5.31
N ASN A 26 -3.00 2.06 5.40
CA ASN A 26 -3.98 2.62 6.33
C ASN A 26 -5.41 2.16 6.02
N SER A 27 -5.83 2.25 4.74
CA SER A 27 -7.15 1.75 4.30
C SER A 27 -7.36 0.26 4.61
N MET A 28 -6.29 -0.52 4.50
CA MET A 28 -6.29 -1.95 4.80
C MET A 28 -6.37 -2.25 6.30
N GLN A 29 -5.75 -1.43 7.14
CA GLN A 29 -5.89 -1.51 8.60
C GLN A 29 -7.33 -1.19 9.02
N GLU A 30 -7.94 -0.14 8.48
CA GLU A 30 -9.33 0.24 8.78
C GLU A 30 -10.31 -0.90 8.44
N GLN A 31 -10.11 -1.56 7.30
CA GLN A 31 -10.89 -2.74 6.92
C GLN A 31 -10.72 -3.88 7.94
N MET A 32 -9.49 -4.16 8.39
CA MET A 32 -9.21 -5.20 9.39
C MET A 32 -9.92 -4.93 10.72
N GLU A 33 -9.87 -3.68 11.20
CA GLU A 33 -10.53 -3.30 12.45
C GLU A 33 -12.06 -3.46 12.38
N LYS A 34 -12.64 -3.23 11.20
CA LYS A 34 -14.07 -3.49 10.97
C LYS A 34 -14.39 -4.98 11.07
N VAL A 35 -13.54 -5.84 10.50
CA VAL A 35 -13.68 -7.31 10.61
C VAL A 35 -13.61 -7.76 12.06
N TRP A 36 -12.62 -7.29 12.81
CA TRP A 36 -12.46 -7.64 14.22
C TRP A 36 -13.65 -7.20 15.07
N ARG A 37 -14.22 -6.02 14.82
CA ARG A 37 -15.47 -5.59 15.48
C ARG A 37 -16.63 -6.55 15.19
N ILE A 38 -16.85 -6.94 13.94
CA ILE A 38 -17.91 -7.88 13.55
C ILE A 38 -17.73 -9.23 14.25
N ILE A 39 -16.51 -9.75 14.31
CA ILE A 39 -16.19 -11.03 14.97
C ILE A 39 -16.37 -10.95 16.50
N LEU A 40 -16.02 -9.81 17.12
CA LEU A 40 -16.10 -9.62 18.57
C LEU A 40 -17.52 -9.32 19.07
N GLU A 41 -18.37 -8.72 18.23
CA GLU A 41 -19.70 -8.23 18.65
C GLU A 41 -20.83 -9.27 18.51
N GLN A 42 -20.68 -10.36 17.75
CA GLN A 42 -21.81 -11.29 17.48
C GLN A 42 -21.43 -12.79 17.45
N GLY A 43 -22.34 -13.64 17.95
CA GLY A 43 -22.20 -15.11 18.11
C GLY A 43 -22.21 -15.93 16.81
N GLU A 44 -22.55 -17.23 16.86
CA GLU A 44 -22.32 -18.22 15.78
C GLU A 44 -22.74 -17.80 14.35
N ASP A 45 -23.78 -16.97 14.17
CA ASP A 45 -24.21 -16.47 12.86
C ASP A 45 -23.20 -15.50 12.21
N ALA A 46 -22.39 -14.78 13.01
CA ALA A 46 -21.38 -13.85 12.53
C ALA A 46 -20.10 -14.54 12.03
N ARG A 47 -19.91 -15.85 12.30
CA ARG A 47 -18.75 -16.59 11.78
C ARG A 47 -18.74 -16.71 10.26
N LYS A 48 -19.89 -16.97 9.64
CA LYS A 48 -19.99 -17.10 8.17
C LYS A 48 -19.73 -15.78 7.45
N GLU A 49 -20.29 -14.70 7.99
CA GLU A 49 -20.07 -13.35 7.45
C GLU A 49 -18.64 -12.88 7.73
N GLY A 50 -18.11 -13.17 8.92
CA GLY A 50 -16.72 -12.96 9.30
C GLY A 50 -15.72 -13.70 8.41
N GLU A 51 -15.98 -14.97 8.04
CA GLU A 51 -15.14 -15.74 7.11
C GLU A 51 -15.07 -15.12 5.72
N LYS A 52 -16.20 -14.65 5.19
CA LYS A 52 -16.25 -13.94 3.91
C LYS A 52 -15.46 -12.64 3.97
N VAL A 53 -15.72 -11.81 4.98
CA VAL A 53 -15.03 -10.52 5.15
C VAL A 53 -13.52 -10.71 5.40
N LEU A 54 -13.12 -11.77 6.13
CA LEU A 54 -11.71 -12.16 6.29
C LEU A 54 -11.07 -12.58 4.96
N THR A 55 -11.79 -13.35 4.14
CA THR A 55 -11.31 -13.80 2.83
C THR A 55 -11.12 -12.61 1.88
N ASP A 56 -12.10 -11.71 1.82
CA ASP A 56 -12.02 -10.47 1.04
C ASP A 56 -10.87 -9.57 1.53
N TRP A 57 -10.67 -9.49 2.86
CA TRP A 57 -9.54 -8.77 3.45
C TRP A 57 -8.20 -9.39 3.07
N MET A 58 -8.05 -10.71 3.13
CA MET A 58 -6.82 -11.40 2.72
C MET A 58 -6.50 -11.19 1.23
N GLU A 59 -7.51 -11.20 0.36
CA GLU A 59 -7.34 -10.87 -1.05
C GLU A 59 -6.94 -9.42 -1.28
N ASN A 60 -7.61 -8.47 -0.63
CA ASN A 60 -7.27 -7.04 -0.72
C ASN A 60 -5.86 -6.75 -0.20
N MET A 61 -5.45 -7.41 0.89
CA MET A 61 -4.08 -7.39 1.41
C MET A 61 -3.07 -7.94 0.39
N ARG A 62 -3.40 -9.00 -0.33
CA ARG A 62 -2.52 -9.56 -1.37
C ARG A 62 -2.36 -8.58 -2.54
N LYS A 63 -3.47 -8.03 -3.04
CA LYS A 63 -3.48 -7.03 -4.12
C LYS A 63 -2.72 -5.76 -3.74
N SER A 64 -3.00 -5.20 -2.55
CA SER A 64 -2.33 -3.99 -2.07
C SER A 64 -0.82 -4.19 -1.91
N ARG A 65 -0.36 -5.38 -1.48
CA ARG A 65 1.08 -5.70 -1.41
C ARG A 65 1.74 -5.76 -2.79
N GLU A 66 1.05 -6.33 -3.78
CA GLU A 66 1.53 -6.35 -5.17
C GLU A 66 1.58 -4.94 -5.79
N GLU A 67 0.54 -4.14 -5.58
CA GLU A 67 0.53 -2.73 -6.02
C GLU A 67 1.62 -1.92 -5.35
N PHE A 68 1.80 -2.07 -4.03
CA PHE A 68 2.90 -1.43 -3.31
C PHE A 68 4.25 -1.79 -3.92
N ARG A 69 4.52 -3.09 -4.13
CA ARG A 69 5.75 -3.56 -4.76
C ARG A 69 5.95 -2.94 -6.14
N ARG A 70 4.93 -2.97 -6.99
CA ARG A 70 4.98 -2.38 -8.34
C ARG A 70 5.29 -0.88 -8.30
N ASN A 71 4.63 -0.15 -7.41
CA ASN A 71 4.80 1.29 -7.27
C ASN A 71 6.20 1.65 -6.74
N LEU A 72 6.75 0.83 -5.84
CA LEU A 72 8.13 0.96 -5.37
C LEU A 72 9.13 0.68 -6.51
N GLU A 73 8.96 -0.41 -7.26
CA GLU A 73 9.81 -0.76 -8.41
C GLU A 73 9.73 0.30 -9.53
N ASP A 74 8.56 0.87 -9.79
CA ASP A 74 8.38 1.97 -10.74
C ASP A 74 9.07 3.25 -10.29
N GLY A 75 8.97 3.59 -9.00
CA GLY A 75 9.69 4.72 -8.41
C GLY A 75 11.20 4.55 -8.48
N LEU A 76 11.71 3.34 -8.21
CA LEU A 76 13.13 3.01 -8.33
C LEU A 76 13.62 3.11 -9.78
N ARG A 77 12.87 2.55 -10.75
CA ARG A 77 13.21 2.68 -12.18
C ARG A 77 13.24 4.12 -12.65
N LYS A 78 12.27 4.95 -12.26
CA LYS A 78 12.28 6.39 -12.58
C LYS A 78 13.50 7.09 -11.99
N MET A 79 13.93 6.71 -10.79
CA MET A 79 15.16 7.21 -10.20
C MET A 79 16.40 6.75 -10.97
N GLU A 80 16.46 5.48 -11.39
CA GLU A 80 17.54 4.94 -12.22
C GLU A 80 17.61 5.61 -13.61
N GLU A 81 16.47 5.86 -14.27
CA GLU A 81 16.41 6.57 -15.55
C GLU A 81 16.89 8.01 -15.43
N LEU A 82 16.52 8.69 -14.34
CA LEU A 82 16.97 10.04 -14.04
C LEU A 82 18.49 10.09 -13.78
N ILE A 83 19.04 9.12 -13.05
CA ILE A 83 20.48 9.03 -12.76
C ILE A 83 21.29 8.54 -13.97
N GLY A 84 20.74 7.63 -14.77
CA GLY A 84 21.36 7.04 -15.96
C GLY A 84 21.30 7.92 -17.20
N GLN A 85 20.63 9.08 -17.15
CA GLN A 85 20.83 10.17 -18.10
C GLN A 85 22.12 10.94 -17.76
N GLU A 86 23.27 10.29 -17.94
CA GLU A 86 24.58 10.94 -18.15
C GLU A 86 25.04 10.75 -19.61
#